data_AF-A0A450Y9B8-F1
#
_entry.id   AF-A0A450Y9B8-F1
#
_cell.length_a   1.000
_cell.length_b   1.000
_cell.length_c   1.000
_cell.angle_alpha   90.00
_cell.angle_beta   90.00
_cell.angle_gamma   90.00
#
_symmetry.space_group_name_H-M   'P 1'
#
loop_
_entity.id
_entity.type
_entity.pdbx_description
1 polymer ?
#
loop_
_entity_poly.entity_id
_entity_poly.type
_entity_poly.pdbx_seq_one_letter_code
_entity_poly.pdbx_strand_id
1 'polypeptide(L)'
;MSLMGLCRSWARKAWKRRLSWTMRCRFEPIKKVAKTIEEHPWGILNAIVLKVGNGPAEGIAASRRSKSKAGDSVTNSVLPMPSTFRWA
;
A
#
# COMPACT_ATOMS: atom_id res chain seq x y z
N MET A 1 -40.02 -1.43 19.54
CA MET A 1 -39.46 -1.64 18.19
C MET A 1 -38.01 -1.20 18.20
N SER A 2 -37.07 -2.13 18.01
CA SER A 2 -35.65 -1.91 18.30
C SER A 2 -34.95 -1.17 17.16
N LEU A 3 -34.57 0.09 17.39
CA LEU A 3 -33.84 0.96 16.45
C LEU A 3 -32.43 0.43 16.09
N MET A 4 -31.91 -0.56 16.82
CA MET A 4 -30.55 -1.09 16.66
C MET A 4 -30.39 -2.00 15.42
N GLY A 5 -31.49 -2.55 14.89
CA GLY A 5 -31.48 -3.42 13.69
C GLY A 5 -31.43 -2.66 12.35
N LEU A 6 -31.95 -1.43 12.32
CA LEU A 6 -31.94 -0.58 11.12
C LEU A 6 -30.52 -0.05 10.82
N CYS A 7 -29.75 0.37 11.83
CA CYS A 7 -28.42 0.92 11.61
C CYS A 7 -27.45 -0.07 10.96
N ARG A 8 -27.44 -1.34 11.39
CA ARG A 8 -26.51 -2.35 10.85
C ARG A 8 -26.88 -2.79 9.44
N SER A 9 -28.16 -2.89 9.13
CA SER A 9 -28.66 -3.25 7.80
C SER A 9 -28.48 -2.10 6.80
N TRP A 10 -28.74 -0.86 7.22
CA TRP A 10 -28.47 0.34 6.42
C TRP A 10 -26.99 0.57 6.15
N ALA A 11 -26.12 0.41 7.15
CA ALA A 11 -24.68 0.51 6.98
C ALA A 11 -24.17 -0.50 5.94
N ARG A 12 -24.64 -1.75 6.01
CA ARG A 12 -24.30 -2.78 5.01
C ARG A 12 -24.80 -2.42 3.61
N LYS A 13 -26.02 -1.88 3.49
CA LYS A 13 -26.60 -1.49 2.20
C LYS A 13 -25.87 -0.29 1.57
N ALA A 14 -25.54 0.71 2.38
CA ALA A 14 -24.74 1.86 1.97
C ALA A 14 -23.32 1.45 1.54
N TRP A 15 -22.68 0.56 2.31
CA TRP A 15 -21.36 0.00 2.01
C TRP A 15 -21.34 -0.72 0.65
N LYS A 16 -22.28 -1.64 0.43
CA LYS A 16 -22.43 -2.36 -0.85
C LYS A 16 -22.68 -1.41 -2.03
N ARG A 17 -23.54 -0.41 -1.84
CA ARG A 17 -23.83 0.60 -2.87
C ARG A 17 -22.59 1.41 -3.23
N ARG A 18 -21.76 1.77 -2.23
CA ARG A 18 -20.51 2.51 -2.45
C ARG A 18 -19.47 1.67 -3.18
N LEU A 19 -19.27 0.42 -2.78
CA LEU A 19 -18.35 -0.51 -3.46
C LEU A 19 -18.76 -0.77 -4.92
N SER A 20 -20.05 -0.95 -5.19
CA SER A 20 -20.57 -1.09 -6.55
C SER A 20 -20.31 0.17 -7.42
N TRP A 21 -20.29 1.35 -6.81
CA TRP A 21 -19.93 2.59 -7.50
C TRP A 21 -18.42 2.64 -7.77
N THR A 22 -17.60 2.29 -6.78
CA THR A 22 -16.14 2.23 -6.89
C THR A 22 -15.65 1.24 -7.96
N MET A 23 -16.27 0.07 -8.07
CA MET A 23 -15.90 -0.95 -9.07
C MET A 23 -16.23 -0.51 -10.51
N ARG A 24 -17.13 0.46 -10.70
CA ARG A 24 -17.44 1.06 -12.01
C ARG A 24 -16.45 2.14 -12.43
N CYS A 25 -15.61 2.64 -11.53
CA CYS A 25 -14.58 3.60 -11.88
C CYS A 25 -13.55 2.98 -12.84
N ARG A 26 -13.03 3.75 -13.79
CA ARG A 26 -12.02 3.27 -14.77
C ARG A 26 -10.61 3.15 -14.19
N PHE A 27 -10.41 3.55 -12.94
CA PHE A 27 -9.13 3.53 -12.23
C PHE A 27 -8.89 2.15 -11.61
N GLU A 28 -8.07 1.33 -12.28
CA GLU A 28 -7.63 0.03 -11.77
C GLU A 28 -7.05 0.02 -10.35
N PRO A 29 -6.23 1.00 -9.92
CA PRO A 29 -5.68 0.96 -8.56
C PRO A 29 -6.77 1.16 -7.51
N ILE A 30 -7.83 1.91 -7.80
CA ILE A 30 -8.97 2.09 -6.89
C ILE A 30 -9.76 0.77 -6.75
N LYS A 31 -9.91 0.01 -7.84
CA LYS A 31 -10.53 -1.33 -7.79
C LYS A 31 -9.71 -2.29 -6.95
N LYS A 32 -8.38 -2.24 -7.08
CA LYS A 32 -7.46 -3.08 -6.31
C LYS A 32 -7.58 -2.79 -4.81
N VAL A 33 -7.64 -1.51 -4.43
CA VAL A 33 -7.86 -1.10 -3.04
C VAL A 33 -9.21 -1.60 -2.52
N ALA A 34 -10.28 -1.45 -3.30
CA ALA A 34 -11.59 -1.96 -2.91
C ALA A 34 -11.59 -3.48 -2.67
N LYS A 35 -10.89 -4.24 -3.52
CA LYS A 35 -10.75 -5.69 -3.38
C LYS A 35 -9.96 -6.07 -2.11
N THR A 36 -8.85 -5.38 -1.82
CA THR A 36 -8.09 -5.61 -0.59
C THR A 36 -8.89 -5.29 0.68
N ILE A 37 -9.79 -4.31 0.61
CA ILE A 37 -10.68 -3.98 1.73
C ILE A 37 -11.73 -5.08 1.96
N GLU A 38 -12.22 -5.71 0.88
CA GLU A 38 -13.15 -6.85 0.97
C GLU A 38 -12.48 -8.13 1.46
N GLU A 39 -11.21 -8.38 1.09
CA GLU A 39 -10.44 -9.56 1.50
C GLU A 39 -9.95 -9.47 2.95
N HIS A 40 -9.60 -8.28 3.44
CA HIS A 40 -9.02 -8.06 4.78
C HIS A 40 -9.77 -7.02 5.64
N PRO A 41 -11.11 -7.11 5.78
CA PRO A 41 -11.89 -6.11 6.50
C PRO A 41 -11.51 -6.03 7.97
N TRP A 42 -11.13 -7.15 8.58
CA TRP A 42 -10.78 -7.23 10.00
C TRP A 42 -9.45 -6.53 10.32
N GLY A 43 -8.42 -6.75 9.48
CA GLY A 43 -7.11 -6.14 9.66
C GLY A 43 -7.16 -4.62 9.53
N ILE A 44 -7.95 -4.11 8.60
CA ILE A 44 -8.09 -2.67 8.35
C ILE A 44 -8.89 -2.00 9.48
N LEU A 45 -10.00 -2.61 9.92
CA LEU A 45 -10.76 -2.10 11.06
C LEU A 45 -9.88 -2.06 12.32
N ASN A 46 -9.09 -3.11 12.55
CA ASN A 46 -8.20 -3.16 13.69
C ASN A 46 -7.08 -2.10 13.58
N ALA A 47 -6.50 -1.89 12.40
CA ALA A 47 -5.50 -0.84 12.18
C ALA A 47 -6.04 0.58 12.44
N ILE A 48 -7.31 0.84 12.05
CA ILE A 48 -7.97 2.13 12.32
C ILE A 48 -8.25 2.31 13.82
N VAL A 49 -8.80 1.28 14.48
CA VAL A 49 -9.12 1.32 15.92
C VAL A 49 -7.85 1.49 16.76
N LEU A 50 -6.80 0.75 16.42
CA LEU A 50 -5.51 0.81 17.10
C LEU A 50 -4.65 2.01 16.64
N LYS A 51 -5.14 2.83 15.68
CA LYS A 51 -4.42 3.96 15.06
C LYS A 51 -2.99 3.59 14.64
N VAL A 52 -2.82 2.40 14.10
CA VAL A 52 -1.50 1.90 13.68
C VAL A 52 -1.11 2.59 12.38
N GLY A 53 -0.10 3.46 12.45
CA GLY A 53 0.47 4.13 11.29
C GLY A 53 1.68 3.40 10.73
N ASN A 54 1.93 3.54 9.43
CA ASN A 54 3.09 2.94 8.76
C ASN A 54 4.41 3.71 9.01
N GLY A 55 4.37 4.84 9.73
CA GLY A 55 5.52 5.73 9.93
C GLY A 55 6.79 5.03 10.48
N PRO A 56 6.70 4.21 11.54
CA PRO A 56 7.86 3.46 12.04
C PRO A 56 8.43 2.47 11.01
N ALA A 57 7.55 1.76 10.29
CA ALA A 57 7.97 0.79 9.27
C ALA A 57 8.60 1.48 8.05
N GLU A 58 8.07 2.63 7.64
CA GLU A 58 8.62 3.47 6.57
C GLU A 58 9.98 4.06 6.94
N GLY A 59 10.17 4.48 8.20
CA GLY A 59 11.47 4.96 8.69
C GLY A 59 12.57 3.88 8.59
N ILE A 60 12.25 2.64 8.98
CA ILE A 60 13.18 1.51 8.87
C ILE A 60 13.47 1.16 7.40
N ALA A 61 12.46 1.21 6.53
CA ALA A 61 12.64 0.98 5.10
C ALA A 61 13.45 2.08 4.41
N ALA A 62 13.23 3.35 4.79
CA ALA A 62 13.96 4.50 4.28
C ALA A 62 15.45 4.42 4.66
N SER A 63 15.76 4.12 5.93
CA SER A 63 17.15 3.94 6.39
C SER A 63 17.87 2.82 5.63
N ARG A 64 17.22 1.65 5.47
CA ARG A 64 17.77 0.55 4.67
C ARG A 64 18.02 0.94 3.21
N ARG A 65 17.09 1.65 2.59
CA ARG A 65 17.21 2.11 1.19
C ARG A 65 18.31 3.16 1.02
N SER A 66 18.50 4.06 1.98
CA SER A 66 19.61 5.01 1.95
C SER A 66 20.96 4.30 2.04
N LYS A 67 21.05 3.25 2.85
CA LYS A 67 22.28 2.47 3.04
C LYS A 67 22.62 1.60 1.82
N SER A 68 21.64 1.02 1.14
CA SER A 68 21.86 0.30 -0.13
C SER A 68 22.34 1.24 -1.24
N LYS A 69 21.71 2.42 -1.38
CA LYS A 69 22.16 3.44 -2.35
C LYS A 69 23.59 3.92 -2.08
N ALA A 70 23.97 4.06 -0.82
CA ALA A 70 25.34 4.40 -0.45
C ALA A 70 26.32 3.28 -0.82
N GLY A 71 25.95 2.01 -0.59
CA GLY A 71 26.72 0.84 -1.04
C GLY A 71 26.90 0.80 -2.56
N ASP A 72 25.84 1.01 -3.32
CA ASP A 72 25.88 1.06 -4.80
C ASP A 72 26.76 2.22 -5.32
N SER A 73 26.78 3.35 -4.61
CA SER A 73 27.64 4.50 -4.97
C SER A 73 29.11 4.23 -4.66
N VAL A 74 29.40 3.50 -3.57
CA VAL A 74 30.76 3.07 -3.20
C VAL A 74 31.29 2.00 -4.16
N THR A 75 30.46 1.06 -4.61
CA THR A 75 30.89 0.05 -5.60
C THR A 75 31.08 0.65 -6.99
N ASN A 76 30.24 1.60 -7.43
CA ASN A 76 30.44 2.29 -8.71
C ASN A 76 31.64 3.25 -8.72
N SER A 77 32.20 3.61 -7.56
CA SER A 77 33.45 4.38 -7.46
C SER A 77 34.70 3.51 -7.26
N VAL A 78 34.54 2.20 -7.00
CA VAL A 78 35.62 1.24 -6.73
C VAL A 78 35.65 0.08 -7.74
N LEU A 79 34.90 0.15 -8.84
CA LEU A 79 35.07 -0.80 -9.95
C LEU A 79 36.09 -0.26 -10.97
N PRO A 80 37.04 -1.10 -11.44
CA PRO A 80 37.99 -0.71 -12.47
C PRO A 80 37.24 -0.38 -13.76
N MET A 81 37.77 0.57 -14.52
CA MET A 81 37.21 1.03 -15.80
C MET A 81 36.69 -0.14 -16.65
N PRO A 82 35.51 -0.03 -17.28
CA PRO A 82 35.03 -1.07 -18.19
C PRO A 82 35.99 -1.17 -19.39
N SER A 83 36.56 -2.36 -19.60
CA SER A 83 37.49 -2.70 -20.68
C SER A 83 36.82 -2.86 -22.05
N THR A 84 35.69 -2.20 -22.29
CA THR A 84 34.88 -2.34 -23.51
C THR A 84 35.07 -1.20 -24.52
N PHE A 85 36.10 -0.36 -24.37
CA PHE A 85 36.56 0.53 -25.44
C PHE A 85 37.83 -0.02 -26.10
N ARG A 86 37.73 -1.23 -26.65
CA ARG A 86 38.71 -1.79 -27.60
C ARG A 86 38.16 -1.53 -29.00
N TRP A 87 38.57 -0.41 -29.60
CA TRP A 87 38.36 -0.20 -31.03
C TRP A 87 39.31 -1.12 -31.81
N ALA A 88 38.73 -1.94 -32.66
CA ALA A 88 39.34 -2.35 -33.91
C ALA A 88 39.22 -1.21 -34.93
#